data_AF-A0A920NWB2-F1
#
_entry.id   AF-A0A920NWB2-F1
#
_cell.length_a   1.000
_cell.length_b   1.000
_cell.length_c   1.000
_cell.angle_alpha   90.00
_cell.angle_beta   90.00
_cell.angle_gamma   90.00
#
_symmetry.space_group_name_H-M   'P 1'
#
loop_
_entity.id
_entity.type
_entity.pdbx_description
1 polymer ?
#
loop_
_entity_poly.entity_id
_entity_poly.type
_entity_poly.pdbx_seq_one_letter_code
_entity_poly.pdbx_strand_id
1 'polypeptide(L)'
;MNSYIKNPNIGSFSINSKNVLNKYDFTGFDMAIMQDCSQCPIHPERKDLFYEYAEKHSNLLKKNDIEPVFMMTWAYKDKPEMTKQLAEEYTLAGNKNNVLVTPVGLAYKNSMKTYPEINLYHPDNRHPSNAGTYLSPCVMFASIFQTSPVGITYTFDLDKKVALNLQKIAWATHQEYYGN
;
A
#
# COMPACT_ATOMS: atom_id res chain seq x y z
N MET A 1 11.19 -13.30 -18.35
CA MET A 1 9.74 -13.08 -18.17
C MET A 1 9.40 -11.78 -18.87
N ASN A 2 8.75 -11.83 -20.04
CA ASN A 2 8.30 -10.62 -20.73
C ASN A 2 7.16 -10.04 -19.89
N SER A 3 7.40 -8.88 -19.30
CA SER A 3 6.51 -8.27 -18.32
C SER A 3 5.21 -7.76 -18.95
N TYR A 4 4.09 -7.87 -18.23
CA TYR A 4 2.81 -7.20 -18.56
C TYR A 4 2.96 -5.68 -18.73
N ILE A 5 4.06 -5.10 -18.23
CA ILE A 5 4.45 -3.69 -18.40
C ILE A 5 4.45 -3.24 -19.86
N LYS A 6 4.91 -4.07 -20.79
CA LYS A 6 5.07 -3.71 -22.21
C LYS A 6 4.00 -4.32 -23.12
N ASN A 7 2.89 -4.77 -22.55
CA ASN A 7 1.83 -5.37 -23.35
C ASN A 7 1.07 -4.24 -24.09
N PRO A 8 1.15 -4.14 -25.44
CA PRO A 8 0.49 -3.05 -26.18
C PRO A 8 -1.04 -3.11 -26.11
N ASN A 9 -1.61 -4.22 -25.66
CA ASN A 9 -3.04 -4.35 -25.44
C ASN A 9 -3.46 -3.95 -24.01
N ILE A 10 -2.51 -3.85 -23.08
CA ILE A 10 -2.82 -3.42 -21.71
C ILE A 10 -3.21 -1.95 -21.77
N GLY A 11 -4.37 -1.68 -21.17
CA GLY A 11 -4.93 -0.35 -21.19
C GLY A 11 -5.21 0.26 -22.56
N SER A 12 -5.50 -0.53 -23.59
CA SER A 12 -5.95 0.09 -24.86
C SER A 12 -7.38 0.65 -24.79
N PHE A 13 -8.16 0.28 -23.77
CA PHE A 13 -9.55 0.73 -23.59
C PHE A 13 -10.05 0.56 -22.14
N SER A 14 -11.09 1.33 -21.78
CA SER A 14 -11.90 1.14 -20.57
C SER A 14 -13.37 0.99 -20.94
N ILE A 15 -14.14 0.29 -20.11
CA ILE A 15 -15.60 0.18 -20.24
C ILE A 15 -16.20 0.90 -19.04
N ASN A 16 -17.00 1.93 -19.30
CA ASN A 16 -17.66 2.67 -18.21
C ASN A 16 -18.89 1.92 -17.69
N SER A 17 -19.52 2.43 -16.62
CA SER A 17 -20.71 1.83 -16.01
C SER A 17 -21.93 1.74 -16.93
N LYS A 18 -21.90 2.40 -18.10
CA LYS A 18 -22.92 2.32 -19.15
C LYS A 18 -22.57 1.33 -20.26
N ASN A 19 -21.55 0.48 -20.05
CA ASN A 19 -21.02 -0.47 -21.03
C ASN A 19 -20.49 0.18 -22.33
N VAL A 20 -20.07 1.45 -22.28
CA VAL A 20 -19.47 2.13 -23.44
C VAL A 20 -17.95 1.95 -23.41
N LEU A 21 -17.40 1.48 -24.52
CA LEU A 21 -15.96 1.34 -24.75
C LEU A 21 -15.34 2.71 -25.03
N ASN A 22 -14.36 3.10 -24.22
CA ASN A 22 -13.54 4.29 -24.41
C ASN A 22 -12.12 3.85 -24.70
N LYS A 23 -11.59 4.16 -25.90
CA LYS A 23 -10.18 3.93 -26.21
C LYS A 23 -9.34 5.00 -25.52
N TYR A 24 -8.17 4.62 -25.01
CA TYR A 24 -7.18 5.56 -24.51
C TYR A 24 -5.81 5.25 -25.08
N ASP A 25 -5.02 6.30 -25.26
CA ASP A 25 -3.63 6.18 -25.67
C ASP A 25 -2.78 5.89 -24.42
N PHE A 26 -2.60 4.61 -24.14
CA PHE A 26 -1.85 4.17 -22.96
C PHE A 26 -0.35 4.33 -23.21
N THR A 27 0.26 5.26 -22.47
CA THR A 27 1.68 5.59 -22.57
C THR A 27 2.56 4.74 -21.65
N GLY A 28 1.98 3.83 -20.86
CA GLY A 28 2.69 3.04 -19.86
C GLY A 28 2.30 3.40 -18.43
N PHE A 29 3.03 2.85 -17.47
CA PHE A 29 2.92 3.18 -16.05
C PHE A 29 4.14 4.02 -15.64
N ASP A 30 3.96 4.99 -14.76
CA ASP A 30 5.10 5.69 -14.14
C ASP A 30 5.59 4.96 -12.88
N MET A 31 4.69 4.24 -12.22
CA MET A 31 4.93 3.61 -10.93
C MET A 31 4.19 2.27 -10.81
N ALA A 32 4.79 1.31 -10.11
CA ALA A 32 4.13 0.07 -9.71
C ALA A 32 4.24 -0.13 -8.19
N ILE A 33 3.08 -0.19 -7.54
CA ILE A 33 2.97 -0.43 -6.10
C ILE A 33 2.80 -1.94 -5.89
N MET A 34 3.74 -2.54 -5.15
CA MET A 34 3.82 -3.96 -4.90
C MET A 34 3.62 -4.26 -3.41
N GLN A 35 2.92 -5.35 -3.12
CA GLN A 35 2.88 -5.96 -1.81
C GLN A 35 2.94 -7.48 -1.97
N ASP A 36 3.40 -8.17 -0.92
CA ASP A 36 3.26 -9.62 -0.84
C ASP A 36 2.06 -9.99 0.05
N CYS A 37 1.79 -11.28 0.23
CA CYS A 37 0.78 -11.74 1.16
C CYS A 37 1.10 -11.31 2.61
N SER A 38 0.09 -11.11 3.46
CA SER A 38 0.26 -10.55 4.82
C SER A 38 1.18 -11.33 5.76
N GLN A 39 1.52 -12.58 5.44
CA GLN A 39 2.48 -13.39 6.20
C GLN A 39 3.78 -13.66 5.45
N CYS A 40 3.82 -13.47 4.13
CA CYS A 40 4.92 -13.90 3.29
C CYS A 40 6.27 -13.28 3.70
N PRO A 41 6.36 -11.98 4.05
CA PRO A 41 7.62 -11.39 4.50
C PRO A 41 8.16 -11.97 5.81
N ILE A 42 7.29 -12.53 6.67
CA ILE A 42 7.62 -12.93 8.04
C ILE A 42 7.57 -14.46 8.25
N HIS A 43 7.05 -15.21 7.28
CA HIS A 43 6.91 -16.66 7.38
C HIS A 43 8.25 -17.34 7.05
N PRO A 44 8.75 -18.30 7.87
CA PRO A 44 10.06 -18.92 7.69
C PRO A 44 10.32 -19.49 6.28
N GLU A 45 9.30 -20.12 5.68
CA GLU A 45 9.42 -20.72 4.33
C GLU A 45 9.20 -19.74 3.17
N ARG A 46 8.77 -18.50 3.45
CA ARG A 46 8.38 -17.54 2.41
C ARG A 46 9.24 -16.29 2.42
N LYS A 47 9.86 -15.95 3.55
CA LYS A 47 10.69 -14.76 3.72
C LYS A 47 11.80 -14.66 2.66
N ASP A 48 12.50 -15.76 2.39
CA ASP A 48 13.56 -15.76 1.36
C ASP A 48 13.00 -15.48 -0.03
N LEU A 49 11.84 -16.06 -0.37
CA LEU A 49 11.14 -15.79 -1.62
C LEU A 49 10.66 -14.34 -1.70
N PHE A 50 10.18 -13.76 -0.61
CA PHE A 50 9.81 -12.35 -0.55
C PHE A 50 10.99 -11.46 -0.95
N TYR A 51 12.17 -11.67 -0.37
CA TYR A 51 13.37 -10.90 -0.74
C TYR A 51 13.82 -11.14 -2.18
N GLU A 52 13.81 -12.40 -2.63
CA GLU A 52 14.19 -12.76 -4.01
C GLU A 52 13.31 -12.04 -5.04
N TYR A 53 11.99 -12.08 -4.84
CA TYR A 53 11.04 -11.49 -5.78
C TYR A 53 10.91 -9.98 -5.62
N ALA A 54 11.07 -9.42 -4.42
CA ALA A 54 11.20 -7.99 -4.23
C ALA A 54 12.35 -7.43 -5.07
N GLU A 55 13.51 -8.10 -5.07
CA GLU A 55 14.68 -7.71 -5.87
C GLU A 55 14.45 -7.89 -7.37
N LYS A 56 13.98 -9.08 -7.79
CA LYS A 56 13.71 -9.36 -9.21
C LYS A 56 12.71 -8.39 -9.82
N HIS A 57 11.60 -8.12 -9.13
CA HIS A 57 10.56 -7.23 -9.65
C HIS A 57 11.00 -5.76 -9.61
N SER A 58 11.69 -5.32 -8.56
CA SER A 58 12.22 -3.95 -8.50
C SER A 58 13.22 -3.68 -9.63
N ASN A 59 14.16 -4.60 -9.87
CA ASN A 59 15.13 -4.47 -10.96
C ASN A 59 14.46 -4.48 -12.34
N LEU A 60 13.43 -5.31 -12.51
CA LEU A 60 12.65 -5.35 -13.75
C LEU A 60 11.92 -4.02 -13.98
N LEU A 61 11.26 -3.46 -12.97
CA LEU A 61 10.53 -2.19 -13.08
C LEU A 61 11.48 -1.04 -13.41
N LYS A 62 12.58 -0.90 -12.66
CA LYS A 62 13.61 0.12 -12.90
C LYS A 62 14.21 0.05 -14.30
N LYS A 63 14.46 -1.15 -14.82
CA LYS A 63 14.96 -1.35 -16.20
C LYS A 63 13.98 -0.88 -17.27
N ASN A 64 12.70 -0.72 -16.93
CA ASN A 64 11.67 -0.24 -17.83
C ASN A 64 11.17 1.17 -17.45
N ASP A 65 11.98 1.94 -16.71
CA ASP A 65 11.68 3.32 -16.30
C ASP A 65 10.38 3.45 -15.50
N ILE A 66 10.04 2.41 -14.72
CA ILE A 66 8.90 2.41 -13.80
C ILE A 66 9.42 2.44 -12.37
N GLU A 67 8.93 3.37 -11.58
CA GLU A 67 9.28 3.49 -10.17
C GLU A 67 8.62 2.36 -9.36
N PRO A 68 9.38 1.42 -8.77
CA PRO A 68 8.81 0.46 -7.84
C PRO A 68 8.52 1.12 -6.48
N VAL A 69 7.42 0.74 -5.85
CA VAL A 69 7.08 1.11 -4.48
C VAL A 69 6.57 -0.11 -3.73
N PHE A 70 6.95 -0.29 -2.47
CA PHE A 70 6.38 -1.31 -1.61
C PHE A 70 5.27 -0.75 -0.75
N MET A 71 4.15 -1.47 -0.67
CA MET A 71 3.12 -1.22 0.33
C MET A 71 3.30 -2.21 1.49
N MET A 72 3.76 -1.71 2.64
CA MET A 72 3.92 -2.50 3.85
C MET A 72 2.55 -2.98 4.35
N THR A 73 2.29 -4.28 4.30
CA THR A 73 1.03 -4.87 4.76
C THR A 73 0.84 -4.74 6.27
N TRP A 74 -0.41 -4.88 6.71
CA TRP A 74 -0.80 -4.84 8.13
C TRP A 74 -0.76 -6.22 8.79
N ALA A 75 -0.66 -6.21 10.12
CA ALA A 75 -0.84 -7.37 10.97
C ALA A 75 -2.30 -7.85 10.95
N TYR A 76 -2.55 -9.13 11.20
CA TYR A 76 -3.92 -9.56 11.51
C TYR A 76 -4.36 -8.97 12.85
N LYS A 77 -5.66 -8.69 12.98
CA LYS A 77 -6.21 -8.00 14.16
C LYS A 77 -5.92 -8.75 15.47
N ASP A 78 -5.93 -10.08 15.42
CA ASP A 78 -5.67 -11.00 16.52
C ASP A 78 -4.20 -11.43 16.64
N LYS A 79 -3.31 -10.89 15.80
CA LYS A 79 -1.86 -11.16 15.78
C LYS A 79 -1.04 -9.85 15.72
N PRO A 80 -1.22 -8.91 16.67
CA PRO A 80 -0.57 -7.59 16.63
C PRO A 80 0.96 -7.66 16.61
N GLU A 81 1.56 -8.75 17.10
CA GLU A 81 3.00 -9.03 17.08
C GLU A 81 3.59 -9.02 15.65
N MET A 82 2.79 -9.34 14.63
CA MET A 82 3.21 -9.29 13.23
C MET A 82 3.64 -7.88 12.81
N THR A 83 3.13 -6.83 13.44
CA THR A 83 3.38 -5.44 13.00
C THR A 83 4.86 -5.10 13.01
N LYS A 84 5.58 -5.48 14.08
CA LYS A 84 7.02 -5.19 14.19
C LYS A 84 7.80 -5.95 13.12
N GLN A 85 7.48 -7.23 12.94
CA GLN A 85 8.15 -8.08 11.97
C GLN A 85 7.91 -7.58 10.54
N LEU A 86 6.66 -7.30 10.17
CA LEU A 86 6.33 -6.75 8.85
C LEU A 86 7.04 -5.41 8.60
N ALA A 87 7.04 -4.51 9.58
CA ALA A 87 7.73 -3.23 9.44
C ALA A 87 9.23 -3.42 9.20
N GLU A 88 9.88 -4.31 9.96
CA GLU A 88 11.30 -4.64 9.81
C GLU A 88 11.59 -5.22 8.42
N GLU A 89 10.87 -6.25 7.99
CA GLU A 89 11.15 -6.95 6.72
C GLU A 89 10.88 -6.06 5.49
N TYR A 90 9.80 -5.28 5.48
CA TYR A 90 9.55 -4.33 4.40
C TYR A 90 10.59 -3.21 4.37
N THR A 91 11.04 -2.71 5.53
CA THR A 91 12.09 -1.68 5.60
C THR A 91 13.41 -2.21 5.06
N LEU A 92 13.82 -3.41 5.47
CA LEU A 92 15.03 -4.06 4.98
C LEU A 92 14.97 -4.31 3.47
N ALA A 93 13.83 -4.82 2.96
CA ALA A 93 13.64 -5.03 1.53
C ALA A 93 13.65 -3.71 0.73
N GLY A 94 12.99 -2.66 1.25
CA GLY A 94 13.01 -1.32 0.66
C GLY A 94 14.42 -0.76 0.57
N ASN A 95 15.16 -0.77 1.68
CA ASN A 95 16.53 -0.28 1.74
C ASN A 95 17.47 -1.06 0.83
N LYS A 96 17.41 -2.40 0.83
CA LYS A 96 18.25 -3.26 -0.02
C LYS A 96 18.07 -2.96 -1.50
N ASN A 97 16.84 -2.65 -1.91
CA ASN A 97 16.50 -2.43 -3.31
C ASN A 97 16.48 -0.95 -3.71
N ASN A 98 16.72 -0.02 -2.78
CA ASN A 98 16.49 1.42 -2.94
C ASN A 98 15.07 1.70 -3.49
N VAL A 99 14.06 1.28 -2.72
CA VAL A 99 12.64 1.33 -3.08
C VAL A 99 11.86 1.97 -1.94
N LEU A 100 10.95 2.90 -2.27
CA LEU A 100 10.06 3.55 -1.31
C LEU A 100 9.14 2.52 -0.63
N VAL A 101 8.91 2.66 0.68
CA VAL A 101 8.00 1.79 1.45
C VAL A 101 6.88 2.62 2.06
N THR A 102 5.65 2.47 1.59
CA THR A 102 4.49 3.14 2.20
C THR A 102 4.08 2.38 3.48
N PRO A 103 4.12 2.99 4.68
CA PRO A 103 4.01 2.28 5.97
C PRO A 103 2.56 1.99 6.39
N VAL A 104 1.77 1.34 5.53
CA VAL A 104 0.33 1.09 5.79
C VAL A 104 0.12 0.24 7.05
N GLY A 105 0.92 -0.81 7.25
CA GLY A 105 0.83 -1.65 8.45
C GLY A 105 1.06 -0.88 9.76
N LEU A 106 1.97 0.08 9.78
CA LEU A 106 2.18 0.96 10.93
C LEU A 106 1.00 1.91 11.15
N ALA A 107 0.38 2.40 10.07
CA ALA A 107 -0.80 3.26 10.17
C ALA A 107 -2.00 2.51 10.77
N TYR A 108 -2.18 1.23 10.44
CA TYR A 108 -3.22 0.38 11.05
C TYR A 108 -3.02 0.30 12.56
N LYS A 109 -1.79 -0.01 13.01
CA LYS A 109 -1.43 -0.04 14.44
C LYS A 109 -1.67 1.32 15.10
N ASN A 110 -1.24 2.41 14.48
CA ASN A 110 -1.38 3.76 15.04
C ASN A 110 -2.86 4.19 15.14
N SER A 111 -3.69 3.85 14.15
CA SER A 111 -5.14 4.10 14.19
C SER A 111 -5.81 3.29 15.29
N MET A 112 -5.55 1.99 15.40
CA MET A 112 -6.16 1.15 16.44
C MET A 112 -5.76 1.59 17.86
N LYS A 113 -4.55 2.13 18.03
CA LYS A 113 -4.08 2.69 19.30
C LYS A 113 -4.76 4.03 19.64
N THR A 114 -4.90 4.90 18.65
CA THR A 114 -5.38 6.29 18.86
C THR A 114 -6.90 6.39 18.84
N TYR A 115 -7.55 5.60 17.99
CA TYR A 115 -8.99 5.57 17.76
C TYR A 115 -9.48 4.10 17.79
N PRO A 116 -9.48 3.45 18.96
CA PRO A 116 -9.87 2.04 19.08
C PRO A 116 -11.32 1.76 18.64
N GLU A 117 -12.17 2.80 18.58
CA GLU A 117 -13.54 2.72 18.07
C GLU A 117 -13.63 2.58 16.54
N ILE A 118 -12.58 2.94 15.80
CA ILE A 118 -12.55 2.81 14.34
C ILE A 118 -12.09 1.39 13.98
N ASN A 119 -13.05 0.52 13.65
CA ASN A 119 -12.73 -0.84 13.23
C ASN A 119 -12.17 -0.88 11.80
N LEU A 120 -10.88 -1.18 11.66
CA LEU A 120 -10.19 -1.27 10.37
C LEU A 120 -10.31 -2.63 9.66
N TYR A 121 -10.94 -3.62 10.29
CA TYR A 121 -10.95 -4.99 9.80
C TYR A 121 -12.35 -5.49 9.48
N HIS A 122 -12.45 -6.34 8.47
CA HIS A 122 -13.57 -7.23 8.26
C HIS A 122 -13.69 -8.22 9.44
N PRO A 123 -14.87 -8.83 9.72
CA PRO A 123 -15.05 -9.79 10.80
C PRO A 123 -14.11 -11.01 10.79
N ASP A 124 -13.42 -11.27 9.68
CA ASP A 124 -12.42 -12.33 9.58
C ASP A 124 -11.06 -11.99 10.22
N ASN A 125 -10.90 -10.78 10.76
CA ASN A 125 -9.69 -10.25 11.41
C ASN A 125 -8.46 -10.12 10.49
N ARG A 126 -8.61 -10.29 9.18
CA ARG A 126 -7.50 -10.28 8.21
C ARG A 126 -7.66 -9.20 7.17
N HIS A 127 -8.84 -9.14 6.54
CA HIS A 127 -9.11 -8.22 5.45
C HIS A 127 -9.54 -6.85 5.97
N PRO A 128 -9.33 -5.78 5.19
CA PRO A 128 -9.68 -4.44 5.61
C PRO A 128 -11.21 -4.23 5.59
N SER A 129 -11.72 -3.44 6.53
CA SER A 129 -13.06 -2.84 6.45
C SER A 129 -13.04 -1.65 5.48
N ASN A 130 -14.17 -0.97 5.28
CA ASN A 130 -14.19 0.30 4.52
C ASN A 130 -13.20 1.34 5.11
N ALA A 131 -13.11 1.42 6.44
CA ALA A 131 -12.17 2.31 7.12
C ALA A 131 -10.71 1.90 6.88
N GLY A 132 -10.41 0.59 6.95
CA GLY A 132 -9.09 0.06 6.60
C GLY A 132 -8.72 0.35 5.14
N THR A 133 -9.65 0.09 4.22
CA THR A 133 -9.50 0.34 2.78
C THR A 133 -9.29 1.82 2.48
N TYR A 134 -9.89 2.73 3.26
CA TYR A 134 -9.68 4.17 3.12
C TYR A 134 -8.32 4.64 3.67
N LEU A 135 -7.85 4.06 4.78
CA LEU A 135 -6.58 4.44 5.40
C LEU A 135 -5.38 4.14 4.49
N SER A 136 -5.35 2.96 3.85
CA SER A 136 -4.23 2.52 3.01
C SER A 136 -3.84 3.52 1.90
N PRO A 137 -4.75 3.98 1.02
CA PRO A 137 -4.43 4.96 -0.01
C PRO A 137 -4.06 6.34 0.57
N CYS A 138 -4.56 6.73 1.74
CA CYS A 138 -4.12 7.96 2.40
C CYS A 138 -2.63 7.90 2.78
N VAL A 139 -2.17 6.75 3.29
CA VAL A 139 -0.75 6.52 3.64
C VAL A 139 0.12 6.44 2.40
N MET A 140 -0.35 5.74 1.37
CA MET A 140 0.34 5.67 0.08
C MET A 140 0.49 7.05 -0.55
N PHE A 141 -0.59 7.83 -0.60
CA PHE A 141 -0.59 9.20 -1.10
C PHE A 141 0.42 10.06 -0.32
N ALA A 142 0.37 10.01 1.02
CA ALA A 142 1.30 10.74 1.86
C ALA A 142 2.77 10.39 1.56
N SER A 143 3.07 9.11 1.36
CA SER A 143 4.42 8.62 1.14
C SER A 143 4.94 8.93 -0.26
N ILE A 144 4.10 8.75 -1.29
CA ILE A 144 4.48 8.95 -2.69
C ILE A 144 4.63 10.44 -3.01
N PHE A 145 3.66 11.26 -2.58
CA PHE A 145 3.61 12.68 -2.92
C PHE A 145 4.20 13.58 -1.82
N GLN A 146 4.64 13.02 -0.70
CA GLN A 146 5.17 13.77 0.46
C GLN A 146 4.22 14.90 0.89
N THR A 147 2.92 14.64 0.77
CA THR A 147 1.86 15.64 0.92
C THR A 147 0.81 15.12 1.89
N SER A 148 0.35 15.99 2.79
CA SER A 148 -0.67 15.59 3.76
C SER A 148 -1.99 15.24 3.06
N PRO A 149 -2.60 14.06 3.34
CA PRO A 149 -3.94 13.72 2.89
C PRO A 149 -5.04 14.43 3.70
N VAL A 150 -4.69 15.20 4.74
CA VAL A 150 -5.65 15.90 5.60
C VAL A 150 -6.40 16.95 4.78
N GLY A 151 -7.73 16.83 4.75
CA GLY A 151 -8.62 17.73 4.02
C GLY A 151 -9.08 17.19 2.67
N ILE A 152 -8.67 15.98 2.25
CA ILE A 152 -9.25 15.31 1.08
C ILE A 152 -10.77 15.17 1.29
N THR A 153 -11.55 15.60 0.30
CA THR A 153 -13.01 15.69 0.37
C THR A 153 -13.72 14.36 0.14
N TYR A 154 -13.07 13.43 -0.55
CA TYR A 154 -13.56 12.07 -0.74
C TYR A 154 -13.42 11.24 0.55
N THR A 155 -14.50 10.63 1.02
CA THR A 155 -14.55 9.91 2.30
C THR A 155 -14.81 8.42 2.19
N PHE A 156 -15.04 7.89 0.97
CA PHE A 156 -15.41 6.48 0.74
C PHE A 156 -16.60 6.02 1.62
N ASP A 157 -17.65 6.83 1.63
CA ASP A 157 -18.89 6.63 2.41
C ASP A 157 -18.70 6.52 3.93
N LEU A 158 -17.51 6.87 4.45
CA LEU A 158 -17.27 7.00 5.88
C LEU A 158 -17.86 8.31 6.41
N ASP A 159 -18.19 8.30 7.71
CA ASP A 159 -18.43 9.53 8.45
C ASP A 159 -17.23 10.48 8.29
N LYS A 160 -17.51 11.78 8.08
CA LYS A 160 -16.48 12.78 7.78
C LYS A 160 -15.43 12.89 8.88
N LYS A 161 -15.82 12.70 10.15
CA LYS A 161 -14.89 12.73 11.29
C LYS A 161 -14.00 11.50 11.28
N VAL A 162 -14.54 10.32 10.96
CA VAL A 162 -13.75 9.08 10.81
C VAL A 162 -12.73 9.23 9.69
N ALA A 163 -13.15 9.69 8.50
CA ALA A 163 -12.25 9.94 7.38
C ALA A 163 -11.14 10.93 7.74
N LEU A 164 -11.48 12.07 8.37
CA LEU A 164 -10.51 13.07 8.82
C LEU A 164 -9.50 12.50 9.83
N ASN A 165 -9.95 11.67 10.78
CA ASN A 165 -9.07 11.02 11.74
C ASN A 165 -8.10 10.07 11.05
N LEU A 166 -8.56 9.28 10.07
CA LEU A 166 -7.71 8.39 9.29
C LEU A 166 -6.69 9.13 8.43
N GLN A 167 -7.07 10.26 7.82
CA GLN A 167 -6.12 11.14 7.12
C GLN A 167 -5.02 11.65 8.04
N LYS A 168 -5.38 12.07 9.27
CA LYS A 168 -4.40 12.51 10.28
C LYS A 168 -3.46 11.38 10.71
N ILE A 169 -3.98 10.17 10.91
CA ILE A 169 -3.15 8.99 11.20
C ILE A 169 -2.19 8.72 10.05
N ALA A 170 -2.68 8.74 8.80
CA ALA A 170 -1.83 8.51 7.64
C ALA A 170 -0.67 9.52 7.57
N TRP A 171 -0.96 10.81 7.80
CA TRP A 171 0.05 11.85 7.82
C TRP A 171 1.07 11.68 8.95
N ALA A 172 0.59 11.46 10.18
CA ALA A 172 1.45 11.27 11.34
C ALA A 172 2.35 10.03 11.18
N THR A 173 1.82 8.90 10.69
CA THR A 173 2.61 7.70 10.44
C THR A 173 3.66 7.93 9.34
N HIS A 174 3.32 8.64 8.27
CA HIS A 174 4.29 8.99 7.24
C HIS A 174 5.45 9.80 7.83
N GLN A 175 5.14 10.84 8.63
CA GLN A 175 6.15 11.67 9.28
C GLN A 175 7.01 10.88 10.29
N GLU A 176 6.41 10.00 11.07
CA GLU A 176 7.13 9.15 12.04
C GLU A 176 8.09 8.17 11.33
N TYR A 177 7.66 7.60 10.22
CA TYR A 177 8.44 6.59 9.48
C TYR A 177 9.62 7.19 8.70
N TYR A 178 9.48 8.40 8.15
CA TYR A 178 10.50 9.05 7.34
C TYR A 178 11.23 10.23 8.02
N GLY A 179 10.76 10.67 9.19
CA GLY A 179 11.29 11.83 9.91
C GLY A 179 12.42 11.55 10.89
N ASN A 180 12.93 10.31 10.93
CA ASN A 180 14.09 9.91 11.75
C ASN A 180 15.31 9.65 10.88
#